data_AF-A0A940LCV6-F1
#
_entry.id   AF-A0A940LCV6-F1
#
_cell.length_a   1.000
_cell.length_b   1.000
_cell.length_c   1.000
_cell.angle_alpha   90.00
_cell.angle_beta   90.00
_cell.angle_gamma   90.00
#
_symmetry.space_group_name_H-M   'P 1'
#
loop_
_entity.id
_entity.type
_entity.pdbx_description
1 polymer ?
#
loop_
_entity_poly.entity_id
_entity_poly.type
_entity_poly.pdbx_seq_one_letter_code
_entity_poly.pdbx_strand_id
1 'polypeptide(L)' 'MKTEIGIKSANASEIAKSLNRLLADEHVVYIKTRKAHWNVEGTDFLTIHLFFAE' A
#
# COMPACT_ATOMS: atom_id res chain seq x y z
N MET A 1 16.01 -11.61 20.56
CA MET A 1 15.93 -10.37 21.36
C MET A 1 14.50 -10.22 21.85
N LYS A 2 14.26 -10.02 23.15
CA LYS A 2 12.91 -9.84 23.69
C LYS A 2 12.59 -8.35 23.65
N THR A 3 11.58 -7.96 22.88
CA THR A 3 11.21 -6.56 22.66
C THR A 3 10.34 -6.07 23.82
N GLU A 4 10.85 -5.18 24.67
CA GLU A 4 10.15 -4.68 25.87
C GLU A 4 9.45 -3.34 25.61
N ILE A 5 8.50 -3.33 24.65
CA ILE A 5 7.73 -2.12 24.27
C ILE A 5 6.35 -2.05 24.94
N GLY A 6 6.14 -2.80 26.02
CA GLY A 6 4.87 -2.83 26.75
C GLY A 6 3.72 -3.58 26.04
N ILE A 7 3.98 -4.28 24.94
CA ILE A 7 2.98 -5.09 24.21
C ILE A 7 3.21 -6.57 24.51
N LYS A 8 2.15 -7.28 24.92
CA LYS A 8 2.19 -8.75 25.11
C LYS A 8 2.57 -9.44 23.80
N SER A 9 3.41 -10.48 23.87
CA SER A 9 3.92 -11.19 22.68
C SER A 9 2.83 -11.68 21.73
N ALA A 10 1.73 -12.24 22.27
CA ALA A 10 0.58 -12.67 21.46
C ALA A 10 -0.05 -11.50 20.69
N ASN A 11 -0.26 -10.35 21.35
CA ASN A 11 -0.80 -9.15 20.72
C ASN A 11 0.16 -8.63 19.65
N ALA A 12 1.46 -8.60 19.93
CA ALA A 12 2.47 -8.17 18.97
C ALA A 12 2.47 -9.04 17.69
N SER A 13 2.28 -10.35 17.82
CA SER A 13 2.17 -11.27 16.68
C SER A 13 0.94 -10.98 15.82
N GLU A 14 -0.23 -10.76 16.43
CA GLU A 14 -1.47 -10.48 15.70
C GLU A 14 -1.43 -9.11 15.00
N ILE A 15 -0.84 -8.11 15.67
CA ILE A 15 -0.58 -6.79 15.08
C ILE A 15 0.37 -6.92 13.89
N ALA A 16 1.50 -7.63 14.04
CA ALA A 16 2.45 -7.83 12.96
C ALA A 16 1.83 -8.53 11.75
N LYS A 17 0.98 -9.55 11.97
CA LYS A 17 0.24 -10.23 10.90
C LYS A 17 -0.69 -9.28 10.16
N SER A 18 -1.41 -8.43 10.88
CA SER A 18 -2.34 -7.45 10.30
C SER A 18 -1.60 -6.36 9.52
N LEU A 19 -0.51 -5.83 10.09
CA LEU A 19 0.34 -4.84 9.42
C LEU A 19 1.00 -5.40 8.16
N ASN A 20 1.46 -6.65 8.18
CA ASN A 20 2.03 -7.29 7.00
C ASN A 20 1.01 -7.40 5.85
N ARG A 21 -0.24 -7.72 6.17
CA ARG A 21 -1.32 -7.74 5.17
C ARG A 21 -1.57 -6.35 4.63
N LEU A 22 -1.71 -5.36 5.50
CA LEU A 22 -1.93 -3.96 5.09
C LEU A 22 -0.81 -3.47 4.17
N LEU A 23 0.45 -3.69 4.55
CA LEU A 23 1.61 -3.32 3.75
C LEU A 23 1.60 -3.99 2.37
N ALA A 24 1.26 -5.28 2.29
CA ALA A 24 1.17 -5.99 1.02
C ALA A 24 0.05 -5.43 0.13
N ASP A 25 -1.13 -5.17 0.72
CA ASP A 25 -2.29 -4.63 0.01
C ASP A 25 -1.99 -3.20 -0.50
N GLU A 26 -1.41 -2.33 0.33
CA GLU A 26 -0.99 -0.97 -0.04
C GLU A 26 0.05 -0.97 -1.16
N HIS A 27 1.04 -1.86 -1.09
CA HIS A 27 2.07 -1.96 -2.12
C HIS A 27 1.48 -2.40 -3.47
N VAL A 28 0.52 -3.32 -3.46
CA VAL A 28 -0.20 -3.73 -4.69
C VAL A 28 -1.03 -2.57 -5.24
N VAL A 29 -1.72 -1.81 -4.39
CA VAL A 29 -2.48 -0.62 -4.82
C VAL A 29 -1.55 0.40 -5.46
N TYR A 30 -0.44 0.73 -4.79
CA TYR A 30 0.57 1.66 -5.32
C TYR A 30 1.05 1.26 -6.72
N ILE A 31 1.48 0.01 -6.90
CA ILE A 31 1.94 -0.48 -8.21
C ILE A 31 0.85 -0.37 -9.27
N LYS A 32 -0.40 -0.74 -8.93
CA LYS A 32 -1.53 -0.66 -9.86
C LYS A 32 -1.83 0.78 -10.25
N THR A 33 -1.82 1.72 -9.30
CA THR A 33 -2.02 3.15 -9.57
C THR A 33 -0.93 3.69 -10.48
N ARG A 34 0.35 3.37 -10.21
CA ARG A 34 1.47 3.77 -11.09
C ARG A 34 1.35 3.16 -12.49
N LYS A 35 0.92 1.90 -12.59
CA LYS A 35 0.66 1.26 -13.88
C LYS A 35 -0.45 1.98 -14.64
N ALA A 36 -1.54 2.37 -13.97
CA ALA A 36 -2.62 3.15 -14.58
C ALA A 36 -2.13 4.52 -15.05
N HIS A 37 -1.37 5.24 -14.22
CA HIS A 37 -0.74 6.51 -14.58
C HIS A 37 0.11 6.41 -15.85
N TRP A 38 0.96 5.39 -15.97
CA TRP A 38 1.88 5.26 -17.11
C TRP A 38 1.23 4.74 -18.39
N ASN A 39 0.14 3.98 -18.31
CA ASN A 39 -0.45 3.29 -19.47
C ASN A 39 -1.84 3.82 -19.85
N VAL A 40 -2.33 4.89 -19.23
CA VAL A 40 -3.59 5.53 -19.66
C VAL A 40 -3.39 6.23 -21.00
N GLU A 41 -4.40 6.16 -21.86
CA GLU A 41 -4.45 6.76 -23.19
C GLU A 41 -5.88 7.26 -23.48
N GLY A 42 -6.07 8.02 -24.57
CA GLY A 42 -7.39 8.51 -25.01
C GLY A 42 -7.54 10.03 -24.89
N THR A 43 -8.75 10.53 -25.21
CA THR A 43 -9.05 11.97 -25.26
C THR A 43 -8.87 12.68 -23.92
N ASP A 44 -9.06 11.95 -22.82
CA ASP A 44 -8.95 12.47 -21.45
C ASP A 44 -7.59 12.17 -20.80
N PHE A 45 -6.57 11.82 -21.61
CA PHE A 45 -5.24 11.39 -21.14
C PHE A 45 -4.69 12.27 -20.02
N LEU A 46 -4.60 13.59 -20.22
CA LEU A 46 -3.97 14.50 -19.26
C LEU A 46 -4.67 14.47 -17.90
N THR A 47 -6.00 14.55 -17.90
CA THR A 47 -6.81 14.56 -16.67
C THR A 47 -6.64 13.27 -15.89
N ILE A 48 -6.73 12.13 -16.56
CA ILE A 48 -6.65 10.81 -15.89
C ILE A 48 -5.20 10.46 -15.50
N HIS A 49 -4.22 10.88 -16.31
CA HIS A 49 -2.81 10.73 -15.97
C HIS A 49 -2.47 11.49 -14.68
N LEU A 50 -2.92 12.75 -14.56
CA LEU A 50 -2.73 13.54 -13.35
C LEU A 50 -3.48 12.97 -12.14
N PHE A 51 -4.70 12.46 -12.35
CA PHE A 51 -5.48 11.82 -11.30
C PHE A 51 -4.75 10.63 -10.65
N PHE A 52 -4.03 9.81 -11.43
CA PHE A 52 -3.25 8.68 -10.90
C PHE A 52 -1.82 9.04 -10.44
N ALA A 53 -1.44 10.32 -10.47
CA ALA A 53 -0.11 10.77 -10.03
C ALA A 53 -0.01 11.07 -8.53
N GLU A 54 -1.16 11.34 -7.88
CA GLU A 54 -1.31 11.56 -6.43
C GLU A 54 -1.33 10.24 -5.65
#